data_AF-A0AAJ1JCX5-F1
#
_entry.id   AF-A0AAJ1JCX5-F1
#
_cell.length_a   1.000
_cell.length_b   1.000
_cell.length_c   1.000
_cell.angle_alpha   90.00
_cell.angle_beta   90.00
_cell.angle_gamma   90.00
#
_symmetry.space_group_name_H-M   'P 1'
#
loop_
_entity.id
_entity.type
_entity.pdbx_description
1 polymer ?
#
loop_
_entity_poly.entity_id
_entity_poly.type
_entity_poly.pdbx_seq_one_letter_code
_entity_poly.pdbx_strand_id
1 'polypeptide(L)'
;MVLGMFNRINIFIFSIVLLPLIGIANGHVNDNSRTNNVSSTASSGLSPEEVVVNFYEGYLKNINEESLVENYVTPELALKLYYSSICHYDSDVDEKELEKICKKEQECRKNRGNIVCNWDGTWIETDVNYFIKSQDNYPSWEKSIKILKIKQTDAYSKISLILGDGTEPKLNLQIILVKQGNNWKINRVTKV
;
A
#
# COMPACT_ATOMS: atom_id res chain seq x y z
N MET A 1 14.22 35.22 0.89
CA MET A 1 13.71 34.41 2.02
C MET A 1 12.49 33.68 1.48
N VAL A 2 12.68 32.45 0.98
CA VAL A 2 11.62 31.71 0.29
C VAL A 2 10.76 31.04 1.36
N LEU A 3 9.50 31.48 1.45
CA LEU A 3 8.47 30.84 2.25
C LEU A 3 8.25 29.43 1.68
N GLY A 4 8.71 28.41 2.40
CA GLY A 4 8.41 27.02 2.10
C GLY A 4 6.92 26.78 2.33
N MET A 5 6.20 26.44 1.26
CA MET A 5 4.87 25.86 1.34
C MET A 5 4.99 24.53 2.09
N PHE A 6 4.54 24.50 3.33
CA PHE A 6 4.26 23.26 4.05
C PHE A 6 3.12 22.57 3.32
N ASN A 7 3.45 21.65 2.40
CA ASN A 7 2.47 20.76 1.83
C ASN A 7 1.98 19.84 2.95
N ARG A 8 0.67 19.89 3.19
CA ARG A 8 -0.03 19.10 4.18
C ARG A 8 0.34 17.63 4.00
N ILE A 9 0.82 17.03 5.08
CA ILE A 9 1.02 15.60 5.23
C ILE A 9 -0.34 14.93 5.02
N ASN A 10 -0.60 14.43 3.80
CA ASN A 10 -1.72 13.52 3.54
C ASN A 10 -1.28 12.12 3.96
N ILE A 11 -1.17 11.90 5.28
CA ILE A 11 -1.25 10.56 5.85
C ILE A 11 -2.75 10.34 6.04
N PHE A 12 -3.43 9.87 5.00
CA PHE A 12 -4.83 9.47 5.14
C PHE A 12 -4.87 8.22 6.01
N ILE A 13 -5.45 8.40 7.19
CA ILE A 13 -5.79 7.35 8.13
C ILE A 13 -6.72 6.38 7.39
N PHE A 14 -6.30 5.12 7.29
CA PHE A 14 -7.10 4.02 6.78
C PHE A 14 -8.42 3.92 7.55
N SER A 15 -9.54 4.41 6.98
CA SER A 15 -10.88 4.00 7.42
C SER A 15 -11.18 2.61 6.88
N ILE A 16 -10.48 1.57 7.36
CA ILE A 16 -10.85 0.18 7.07
C ILE A 16 -12.10 -0.14 7.88
N VAL A 17 -13.27 -0.03 7.26
CA VAL A 17 -14.48 -0.65 7.80
C VAL A 17 -14.34 -2.16 7.58
N LEU A 18 -13.88 -2.88 8.61
CA LEU A 18 -13.96 -4.34 8.64
C LEU A 18 -15.44 -4.74 8.66
N LEU A 19 -16.04 -4.98 7.49
CA LEU A 19 -17.34 -5.62 7.41
C LEU A 19 -17.18 -7.09 7.83
N PRO A 20 -17.96 -7.58 8.81
CA PRO A 20 -17.95 -8.99 9.15
C PRO A 20 -18.58 -9.78 8.00
N LEU A 21 -17.83 -10.74 7.45
CA LEU A 21 -18.34 -11.75 6.54
C LEU A 21 -19.36 -12.63 7.27
N ILE A 22 -20.64 -12.24 7.21
CA ILE A 22 -21.77 -13.11 7.50
C ILE A 22 -22.50 -13.34 6.18
N GLY A 23 -22.32 -14.54 5.62
CA GLY A 23 -23.09 -14.99 4.48
C GLY A 23 -24.51 -15.32 4.88
N ILE A 24 -25.49 -14.75 4.19
CA ILE A 24 -26.82 -15.35 3.98
C ILE A 24 -27.27 -15.04 2.56
N ALA A 25 -27.57 -16.09 1.80
CA ALA A 25 -28.19 -16.04 0.50
C ALA A 25 -29.70 -15.74 0.60
N ASN A 26 -30.20 -14.87 -0.28
CA ASN A 26 -31.42 -15.02 -1.11
C ASN A 26 -32.07 -13.67 -1.43
N GLY A 27 -32.52 -13.51 -2.68
CA GLY A 27 -33.61 -12.59 -3.02
C GLY A 27 -33.36 -11.67 -4.21
N HIS A 28 -33.81 -12.12 -5.38
CA HIS A 28 -34.06 -11.35 -6.60
C HIS A 28 -34.86 -10.06 -6.33
N VAL A 29 -34.40 -8.88 -6.79
CA VAL A 29 -35.22 -7.84 -7.46
C VAL A 29 -34.30 -7.02 -8.38
N ASN A 30 -34.82 -6.78 -9.57
CA ASN A 30 -34.23 -6.08 -10.71
C ASN A 30 -34.48 -4.58 -10.58
N ASP A 31 -33.48 -3.72 -10.75
CA ASP A 31 -33.72 -2.34 -11.22
C ASP A 31 -32.52 -1.76 -11.98
N ASN A 32 -32.85 -1.26 -13.17
CA ASN A 32 -31.95 -0.62 -14.13
C ASN A 32 -31.58 0.78 -13.64
N SER A 33 -30.30 1.02 -13.33
CA SER A 33 -29.71 2.34 -13.51
C SER A 33 -28.31 2.23 -14.10
N ARG A 34 -28.16 2.86 -15.26
CA ARG A 34 -26.99 2.90 -16.11
C ARG A 34 -26.18 4.13 -15.72
N THR A 35 -25.00 3.97 -15.12
CA THR A 35 -23.85 4.85 -15.36
C THR A 35 -22.55 4.29 -14.78
N ASN A 36 -21.57 4.17 -15.70
CA ASN A 36 -20.12 4.16 -15.52
C ASN A 36 -19.48 2.93 -14.86
N ASN A 37 -19.33 1.89 -15.70
CA ASN A 37 -18.34 0.83 -15.52
C ASN A 37 -16.93 1.41 -15.49
N VAL A 38 -16.45 1.84 -14.32
CA VAL A 38 -15.05 1.67 -14.00
C VAL A 38 -14.91 0.19 -13.65
N SER A 39 -14.39 -0.59 -14.59
CA SER A 39 -14.10 -2.00 -14.37
C SER A 39 -13.17 -2.09 -13.17
N SER A 40 -13.70 -2.57 -12.05
CA SER A 40 -12.92 -3.14 -10.96
C SER A 40 -12.23 -4.39 -11.52
N THR A 41 -11.16 -4.19 -12.27
CA THR A 41 -10.30 -5.29 -12.72
C THR A 41 -9.69 -5.91 -11.47
N ALA A 42 -10.34 -6.97 -10.99
CA ALA A 42 -9.74 -7.89 -10.05
C ALA A 42 -8.37 -8.31 -10.59
N SER A 43 -7.35 -8.40 -9.73
CA SER A 43 -5.97 -8.77 -10.09
C SER A 43 -5.80 -10.21 -10.59
N SER A 44 -6.90 -10.87 -10.99
CA SER A 44 -6.92 -12.26 -11.39
C SER A 44 -6.28 -12.46 -12.76
N GLY A 45 -5.24 -13.30 -12.78
CA GLY A 45 -4.54 -13.66 -14.01
C GLY A 45 -3.51 -12.63 -14.48
N LEU A 46 -3.33 -11.52 -13.76
CA LEU A 46 -2.24 -10.58 -14.04
C LEU A 46 -0.89 -11.21 -13.72
N SER A 47 0.14 -10.87 -14.49
CA SER A 47 1.53 -11.14 -14.14
C SER A 47 1.98 -10.29 -12.94
N PRO A 48 3.03 -10.70 -12.21
CA PRO A 48 3.61 -9.87 -11.14
C PRO A 48 3.96 -8.45 -11.58
N GLU A 49 4.44 -8.30 -12.82
CA GLU A 49 4.80 -7.04 -13.46
C GLU A 49 3.60 -6.13 -13.61
N GLU A 50 2.52 -6.66 -14.20
CA GLU A 50 1.27 -5.92 -14.38
C GLU A 50 0.67 -5.52 -13.03
N VAL A 51 0.75 -6.38 -12.02
CA VAL A 51 0.31 -6.04 -10.65
C VAL A 51 1.10 -4.84 -10.11
N VAL A 52 2.43 -4.84 -10.24
CA VAL A 52 3.26 -3.71 -9.75
C VAL A 52 2.96 -2.44 -10.53
N VAL A 53 2.94 -2.50 -11.87
CA VAL A 53 2.69 -1.32 -12.71
C VAL A 53 1.30 -0.76 -12.44
N ASN A 54 0.26 -1.57 -12.48
CA ASN A 54 -1.12 -1.12 -12.24
C ASN A 54 -1.29 -0.53 -10.84
N PHE A 55 -0.69 -1.16 -9.82
CA PHE A 55 -0.72 -0.62 -8.47
C PHE A 55 -0.06 0.77 -8.41
N TYR A 56 1.19 0.92 -8.88
CA TYR A 56 1.90 2.19 -8.78
C TYR A 56 1.34 3.28 -9.69
N GLU A 57 0.81 2.95 -10.86
CA GLU A 57 0.10 3.92 -11.71
C GLU A 57 -1.14 4.46 -11.01
N GLY A 58 -1.95 3.59 -10.40
CA GLY A 58 -3.12 4.02 -9.64
C GLY A 58 -2.72 4.80 -8.40
N TYR A 59 -1.72 4.31 -7.67
CA TYR A 59 -1.27 4.88 -6.41
C TYR A 59 -0.74 6.31 -6.59
N LEU A 60 0.14 6.52 -7.57
CA LEU A 60 0.76 7.82 -7.83
C LEU A 60 -0.24 8.84 -8.38
N LYS A 61 -1.32 8.38 -9.02
CA LYS A 61 -2.44 9.21 -9.48
C LYS A 61 -3.47 9.50 -8.38
N ASN A 62 -3.23 9.04 -7.16
CA ASN A 62 -4.17 9.12 -6.03
C ASN A 62 -5.55 8.52 -6.37
N ILE A 63 -5.58 7.45 -7.16
CA ILE A 63 -6.79 6.64 -7.33
C ILE A 63 -7.04 5.93 -6.01
N ASN A 64 -8.30 5.90 -5.55
CA ASN A 64 -8.79 5.29 -4.31
C ASN A 64 -7.80 4.26 -3.69
N GLU A 65 -6.97 4.73 -2.75
CA GLU A 65 -5.90 3.94 -2.15
C GLU A 65 -6.42 2.68 -1.46
N GLU A 66 -7.58 2.78 -0.79
CA GLU A 66 -8.22 1.63 -0.12
C GLU A 66 -8.50 0.51 -1.12
N SER A 67 -9.09 0.85 -2.27
CA SER A 67 -9.36 -0.12 -3.33
C SER A 67 -8.08 -0.71 -3.93
N LEU A 68 -7.02 0.09 -4.06
CA LEU A 68 -5.71 -0.40 -4.53
C LEU A 68 -5.09 -1.38 -3.53
N VAL A 69 -5.14 -1.06 -2.23
CA VAL A 69 -4.63 -1.93 -1.17
C VAL A 69 -5.42 -3.23 -1.14
N GLU A 70 -6.75 -3.18 -1.17
CA GLU A 70 -7.60 -4.37 -1.23
C GLU A 70 -7.27 -5.27 -2.44
N ASN A 71 -7.10 -4.67 -3.62
CA ASN A 71 -6.92 -5.40 -4.87
C ASN A 71 -5.50 -5.93 -5.10
N TYR A 72 -4.47 -5.24 -4.60
CA TYR A 72 -3.08 -5.54 -4.94
C TYR A 72 -2.19 -5.89 -3.75
N VAL A 73 -2.59 -5.64 -2.51
CA VAL A 73 -1.76 -5.90 -1.32
C VAL A 73 -2.27 -7.14 -0.59
N THR A 74 -1.37 -7.90 0.04
CA THR A 74 -1.79 -9.04 0.87
C THR A 74 -2.59 -8.53 2.08
N PRO A 75 -3.66 -9.24 2.50
CA PRO A 75 -4.41 -8.85 3.69
C PRO A 75 -3.54 -8.74 4.95
N GLU A 76 -2.53 -9.62 5.07
CA GLU A 76 -1.56 -9.59 6.16
C GLU A 76 -0.73 -8.30 6.16
N LEU A 77 -0.20 -7.88 5.01
CA LEU A 77 0.55 -6.62 4.92
C LEU A 77 -0.38 -5.43 5.20
N ALA A 78 -1.58 -5.40 4.60
CA ALA A 78 -2.55 -4.32 4.83
C ALA A 78 -2.89 -4.16 6.32
N LEU A 79 -3.11 -5.27 7.04
CA LEU A 79 -3.38 -5.24 8.48
C LEU A 79 -2.19 -4.68 9.28
N LYS A 80 -0.95 -5.05 8.93
CA LYS A 80 0.25 -4.51 9.58
C LYS A 80 0.42 -3.02 9.34
N LEU A 81 0.10 -2.53 8.14
CA LEU A 81 0.13 -1.10 7.83
C LEU A 81 -0.92 -0.34 8.63
N TYR A 82 -2.14 -0.89 8.73
CA TYR A 82 -3.20 -0.33 9.55
C TYR A 82 -2.82 -0.22 11.02
N TYR A 83 -2.36 -1.33 11.63
CA TYR A 83 -1.93 -1.34 13.03
C TYR A 83 -0.74 -0.39 13.27
N SER A 84 0.22 -0.37 12.35
CA SER A 84 1.32 0.59 12.43
C SER A 84 0.84 2.03 12.39
N SER A 85 -0.17 2.35 11.59
CA SER A 85 -0.73 3.69 11.50
C SER A 85 -1.42 4.10 12.81
N ILE A 86 -2.38 3.30 13.30
CA ILE A 86 -3.18 3.70 14.46
C ILE A 86 -2.37 3.73 15.76
N CYS A 87 -1.27 2.96 15.85
CA CYS A 87 -0.42 2.95 17.05
C CYS A 87 0.62 4.08 17.09
N HIS A 88 0.86 4.77 15.98
CA HIS A 88 1.84 5.87 15.91
C HIS A 88 1.21 7.24 15.67
N TYR A 89 -0.07 7.28 15.30
CA TYR A 89 -0.81 8.50 14.99
C TYR A 89 -2.13 8.54 15.75
N ASP A 90 -2.63 9.75 15.99
CA ASP A 90 -3.98 9.94 16.54
C ASP A 90 -4.99 9.21 15.65
N SER A 91 -5.79 8.34 16.25
CA SER A 91 -6.80 7.54 15.54
C SER A 91 -8.15 7.67 16.22
N ASP A 92 -9.22 7.55 15.44
CA ASP A 92 -10.60 7.57 15.94
C ASP A 92 -11.05 6.22 16.54
N VAL A 93 -10.09 5.30 16.76
CA VAL A 93 -10.34 3.98 17.35
C VAL A 93 -10.60 4.13 18.85
N ASP A 94 -11.54 3.36 19.38
CA ASP A 94 -11.82 3.34 20.82
C ASP A 94 -10.55 3.05 21.62
N GLU A 95 -10.33 3.82 22.70
CA GLU A 95 -9.11 3.75 23.51
C GLU A 95 -8.81 2.33 24.00
N LYS A 96 -9.83 1.54 24.36
CA LYS A 96 -9.63 0.16 24.84
C LYS A 96 -9.31 -0.81 23.71
N GLU A 97 -9.83 -0.55 22.50
CA GLU A 97 -9.48 -1.31 21.31
C GLU A 97 -8.05 -0.96 20.86
N LEU A 98 -7.71 0.33 20.87
CA LEU A 98 -6.37 0.82 20.59
C LEU A 98 -5.35 0.22 21.57
N GLU A 99 -5.66 0.20 22.86
CA GLU A 99 -4.81 -0.43 23.87
C GLU A 99 -4.61 -1.92 23.58
N LYS A 100 -5.61 -2.65 23.08
CA LYS A 100 -5.46 -4.06 22.69
C LYS A 100 -4.55 -4.24 21.48
N ILE A 101 -4.68 -3.39 20.46
CA ILE A 101 -3.89 -3.49 19.23
C ILE A 101 -2.43 -3.08 19.48
N CYS A 102 -2.23 -1.99 20.20
CA CYS A 102 -0.92 -1.39 20.45
C CYS A 102 -0.22 -1.93 21.70
N LYS A 103 -0.84 -2.88 22.41
CA LYS A 103 -0.32 -3.48 23.66
C LYS A 103 1.04 -4.14 23.51
N LYS A 104 1.31 -4.69 22.34
CA LYS A 104 2.57 -5.39 22.07
C LYS A 104 3.65 -4.36 21.77
N GLU A 105 4.64 -4.28 22.65
CA GLU A 105 5.85 -3.49 22.39
C GLU A 105 6.51 -4.01 21.11
N GLN A 106 6.60 -3.14 20.11
CA GLN A 106 7.22 -3.47 18.84
C GLN A 106 8.71 -3.14 18.93
N GLU A 107 9.55 -4.00 18.35
CA GLU A 107 10.98 -3.70 18.23
C GLU A 107 11.14 -2.52 17.25
N CYS A 108 11.56 -1.36 17.76
CA CYS A 108 11.78 -0.16 16.96
C CYS A 108 13.25 0.27 16.96
N ARG A 109 13.73 0.79 15.84
CA ARG A 109 15.09 1.33 15.69
C ARG A 109 15.12 2.55 14.79
N LYS A 110 16.12 3.41 14.98
CA LYS A 110 16.40 4.51 14.07
C LYS A 110 17.16 4.01 12.84
N ASN A 111 16.68 4.35 11.65
CA ASN A 111 17.35 4.06 10.38
C ASN A 111 17.34 5.32 9.52
N ARG A 112 18.53 5.89 9.25
CA ARG A 112 18.70 7.09 8.40
C ARG A 112 17.78 8.27 8.79
N GLY A 113 17.52 8.44 10.09
CA GLY A 113 16.67 9.51 10.62
C GLY A 113 15.21 9.10 10.87
N ASN A 114 14.73 8.01 10.26
CA ASN A 114 13.36 7.51 10.43
C ASN A 114 13.29 6.51 11.59
N ILE A 115 12.17 6.49 12.32
CA ILE A 115 11.84 5.38 13.21
C ILE A 115 11.25 4.24 12.37
N VAL A 116 11.76 3.03 12.59
CA VAL A 116 11.31 1.82 11.89
C VAL A 116 10.97 0.77 12.93
N CYS A 117 9.73 0.31 12.93
CA CYS A 117 9.22 -0.68 13.87
C CYS A 117 8.94 -2.01 13.17
N ASN A 118 9.22 -3.10 13.86
CA ASN A 118 9.03 -4.46 13.38
C ASN A 118 7.63 -4.95 13.73
N TRP A 119 6.75 -4.99 12.74
CA TRP A 119 5.40 -5.52 12.84
C TRP A 119 5.37 -6.96 12.34
N ASP A 120 5.57 -7.90 13.26
CA ASP A 120 5.59 -9.35 13.02
C ASP A 120 6.41 -9.73 11.77
N GLY A 121 7.69 -9.36 11.79
CA GLY A 121 8.67 -9.62 10.72
C GLY A 121 8.69 -8.57 9.60
N THR A 122 7.80 -7.57 9.64
CA THR A 122 7.74 -6.49 8.65
C THR A 122 8.22 -5.18 9.24
N TRP A 123 9.35 -4.68 8.75
CA TRP A 123 9.87 -3.38 9.15
C TRP A 123 9.11 -2.26 8.44
N ILE A 124 8.36 -1.47 9.20
CA ILE A 124 7.55 -0.34 8.73
C ILE A 124 8.16 0.94 9.27
N GLU A 125 8.49 1.87 8.36
CA GLU A 125 8.94 3.21 8.71
C GLU A 125 7.71 4.03 9.10
N THR A 126 7.75 4.68 10.26
CA THR A 126 6.57 5.39 10.79
C THR A 126 6.33 6.67 9.99
N ASP A 127 7.38 7.43 9.72
CA ASP A 127 7.27 8.83 9.28
C ASP A 127 7.27 9.01 7.75
N VAL A 128 7.13 7.92 6.99
CA VAL A 128 7.09 7.97 5.53
C VAL A 128 6.04 7.03 4.98
N ASN A 129 5.60 7.31 3.76
CA ASN A 129 4.67 6.42 3.07
C ASN A 129 5.29 5.04 2.81
N TYR A 130 4.58 3.95 3.11
CA TYR A 130 5.13 2.60 2.98
C TYR A 130 5.44 2.20 1.53
N PHE A 131 4.64 2.62 0.55
CA PHE A 131 4.76 2.17 -0.83
C PHE A 131 5.79 2.98 -1.63
N ILE A 132 6.01 4.26 -1.29
CA ILE A 132 7.01 5.12 -1.93
C ILE A 132 8.23 5.41 -1.03
N LYS A 133 8.24 4.98 0.24
CA LYS A 133 9.37 5.17 1.17
C LYS A 133 9.88 6.62 1.21
N SER A 134 8.94 7.55 1.16
CA SER A 134 9.13 9.00 1.01
C SER A 134 7.99 9.75 1.67
N GLN A 135 8.28 10.98 2.14
CA GLN A 135 7.25 11.96 2.54
C GLN A 135 6.74 12.74 1.34
N ASP A 136 7.59 12.93 0.34
CA ASP A 136 7.27 13.66 -0.89
C ASP A 136 6.84 12.71 -2.01
N ASN A 137 5.95 13.21 -2.87
CA ASN A 137 5.63 12.62 -4.16
C ASN A 137 6.03 13.60 -5.28
N TYR A 138 6.61 13.07 -6.35
CA TYR A 138 7.19 13.85 -7.45
C TYR A 138 6.45 13.56 -8.76
N PRO A 139 6.01 14.56 -9.54
CA PRO A 139 5.34 14.36 -10.82
C PRO A 139 6.06 13.45 -11.83
N SER A 140 7.39 13.38 -11.81
CA SER A 140 8.15 12.46 -12.66
C SER A 140 7.95 10.99 -12.29
N TRP A 141 7.56 10.68 -11.05
CA TRP A 141 7.28 9.31 -10.62
C TRP A 141 6.05 8.77 -11.31
N GLU A 142 4.99 9.58 -11.42
CA GLU A 142 3.76 9.22 -12.15
C GLU A 142 4.05 8.94 -13.64
N LYS A 143 4.99 9.69 -14.23
CA LYS A 143 5.30 9.62 -15.67
C LYS A 143 6.33 8.54 -16.02
N SER A 144 7.10 8.05 -15.06
CA SER A 144 8.22 7.14 -15.31
C SER A 144 8.28 6.04 -14.25
N ILE A 145 7.59 4.95 -14.54
CA ILE A 145 7.60 3.70 -13.77
C ILE A 145 8.36 2.65 -14.59
N LYS A 146 9.51 2.20 -14.11
CA LYS A 146 10.40 1.30 -14.88
C LYS A 146 10.73 0.04 -14.10
N ILE A 147 10.40 -1.11 -14.67
CA ILE A 147 10.82 -2.42 -14.15
C ILE A 147 12.22 -2.72 -14.67
N LEU A 148 13.17 -3.00 -13.77
CA LEU A 148 14.55 -3.31 -14.15
C LEU A 148 14.82 -4.81 -14.21
N LYS A 149 14.32 -5.53 -13.21
CA LYS A 149 14.70 -6.92 -12.97
C LYS A 149 13.59 -7.65 -12.24
N ILE A 150 13.44 -8.90 -12.63
CA ILE A 150 12.42 -9.79 -12.11
C ILE A 150 13.09 -11.11 -11.78
N LYS A 151 12.84 -11.61 -10.57
CA LYS A 151 13.19 -12.96 -10.15
C LYS A 151 11.93 -13.62 -9.63
N GLN A 152 11.44 -14.61 -10.36
CA GLN A 152 10.15 -15.23 -10.11
C GLN A 152 10.27 -16.74 -9.94
N THR A 153 9.41 -17.28 -9.08
CA THR A 153 9.04 -18.69 -8.97
C THR A 153 7.52 -18.80 -9.07
N ASP A 154 6.95 -20.00 -8.94
CA ASP A 154 5.50 -20.18 -9.01
C ASP A 154 4.73 -19.54 -7.85
N ALA A 155 5.39 -19.30 -6.70
CA ALA A 155 4.76 -18.79 -5.49
C ALA A 155 5.21 -17.37 -5.11
N TYR A 156 6.27 -16.87 -5.74
CA TYR A 156 6.97 -15.67 -5.33
C TYR A 156 7.51 -14.88 -6.51
N SER A 157 7.45 -13.56 -6.46
CA SER A 157 8.17 -12.70 -7.40
C SER A 157 8.87 -11.55 -6.67
N LYS A 158 10.09 -11.24 -7.09
CA LYS A 158 10.87 -10.09 -6.66
C LYS A 158 11.12 -9.19 -7.86
N ILE A 159 10.60 -7.97 -7.77
CA ILE A 159 10.66 -6.97 -8.82
C ILE A 159 11.49 -5.78 -8.34
N SER A 160 12.45 -5.35 -9.16
CA SER A 160 13.16 -4.08 -8.99
C SER A 160 12.49 -3.01 -9.83
N LEU A 161 12.05 -1.93 -9.17
CA LEU A 161 11.31 -0.82 -9.76
C LEU A 161 12.10 0.48 -9.60
N ILE A 162 12.11 1.33 -10.63
CA ILE A 162 12.53 2.73 -10.54
C ILE A 162 11.32 3.61 -10.79
N LEU A 163 11.08 4.56 -9.88
CA LEU A 163 10.21 5.71 -10.12
C LEU A 163 11.04 6.95 -10.44
N GLY A 164 10.60 7.72 -11.43
CA GLY A 164 11.25 8.95 -11.89
C GLY A 164 12.23 8.76 -13.06
N ASP A 165 12.45 9.84 -13.80
CA ASP A 165 13.35 9.89 -14.96
C ASP A 165 14.71 10.55 -14.67
N GLY A 166 14.82 11.25 -13.54
CA GLY A 166 16.02 11.97 -13.10
C GLY A 166 15.92 13.49 -13.17
N THR A 167 14.79 14.04 -13.64
CA THR A 167 14.46 15.46 -13.47
C THR A 167 14.22 15.81 -12.00
N GLU A 168 13.68 14.84 -11.25
CA GLU A 168 13.53 14.83 -9.79
C GLU A 168 14.24 13.58 -9.22
N PRO A 169 14.39 13.46 -7.89
CA PRO A 169 15.04 12.29 -7.28
C PRO A 169 14.44 10.97 -7.78
N LYS A 170 15.29 10.06 -8.24
CA LYS A 170 14.89 8.69 -8.55
C LYS A 170 14.67 7.89 -7.28
N LEU A 171 13.66 7.04 -7.30
CA LEU A 171 13.36 6.15 -6.20
C LEU A 171 13.48 4.70 -6.67
N ASN A 172 14.46 3.98 -6.12
CA ASN A 172 14.65 2.56 -6.38
C ASN A 172 13.95 1.74 -5.30
N LEU A 173 13.06 0.85 -5.73
CA LEU A 173 12.31 -0.03 -4.86
C LEU A 173 12.55 -1.49 -5.25
N GLN A 174 12.48 -2.36 -4.24
CA GLN A 174 12.32 -3.79 -4.41
C GLN A 174 10.95 -4.17 -3.87
N ILE A 175 10.13 -4.74 -4.75
CA ILE A 175 8.77 -5.19 -4.48
C ILE A 175 8.78 -6.70 -4.43
N ILE A 176 8.18 -7.25 -3.40
CA ILE A 176 7.95 -8.68 -3.26
C ILE A 176 6.47 -8.95 -3.39
N LEU A 177 6.15 -9.87 -4.28
CA LEU A 177 4.82 -10.40 -4.48
C LEU A 177 4.80 -11.87 -4.08
N VAL A 178 3.67 -12.28 -3.52
CA VAL A 178 3.35 -13.68 -3.26
C VAL A 178 2.09 -14.06 -4.03
N LYS A 179 2.00 -15.32 -4.42
CA LYS A 179 0.82 -15.84 -5.11
C LYS A 179 -0.22 -16.29 -4.08
N GLN A 180 -1.45 -15.77 -4.19
CA GLN A 180 -2.61 -16.16 -3.40
C GLN A 180 -3.70 -16.65 -4.36
N GLY A 181 -3.87 -17.97 -4.43
CA GLY A 181 -4.69 -18.59 -5.48
C GLY A 181 -4.11 -18.29 -6.87
N ASN A 182 -4.92 -17.63 -7.72
CA ASN A 182 -4.50 -17.23 -9.07
C ASN A 182 -3.98 -15.79 -9.14
N ASN A 183 -3.87 -15.10 -8.01
CA ASN A 183 -3.59 -13.66 -7.97
C ASN A 183 -2.21 -13.40 -7.36
N TRP A 184 -1.49 -12.44 -7.92
CA TRP A 184 -0.28 -11.92 -7.29
C TRP A 184 -0.64 -10.74 -6.40
N LYS A 185 -0.04 -10.70 -5.21
CA LYS A 185 -0.28 -9.66 -4.21
C LYS A 185 1.05 -9.15 -3.66
N ILE A 186 1.18 -7.83 -3.56
CA ILE A 186 2.30 -7.15 -2.92
C ILE A 186 2.31 -7.53 -1.45
N ASN A 187 3.43 -8.09 -1.01
CA ASN A 187 3.64 -8.53 0.37
C ASN A 187 4.74 -7.74 1.08
N ARG A 188 5.64 -7.09 0.33
CA ARG A 188 6.68 -6.23 0.92
C ARG A 188 7.20 -5.21 -0.08
N VAL A 189 7.48 -4.00 0.41
CA VAL A 189 8.19 -2.93 -0.31
C VAL A 189 9.40 -2.48 0.47
N THR A 190 10.56 -2.41 -0.16
CA THR A 190 11.81 -1.90 0.43
C THR A 190 12.52 -0.95 -0.50
N LYS A 191 13.05 0.17 0.03
CA LYS A 191 13.95 1.07 -0.69
C LYS A 191 15.33 0.43 -0.86
N VAL A 192 15.95 0.57 -2.02
CA VAL A 192 17.27 -0.01 -2.36
C VAL A 192 18.28 1.08 -2.68
#